data_AF-A0A9D5MUJ6-F1
#
_entry.id   AF-A0A9D5MUJ6-F1
#
_cell.length_a   1.000
_cell.length_b   1.000
_cell.length_c   1.000
_cell.angle_alpha   90.00
_cell.angle_beta   90.00
_cell.angle_gamma   90.00
#
_symmetry.space_group_name_H-M   'P 1'
#
loop_
_entity.id
_entity.type
_entity.pdbx_description
1 polymer ?
#
loop_
_entity_poly.entity_id
_entity_poly.type
_entity_poly.pdbx_seq_one_letter_code
_entity_poly.pdbx_strand_id
1 'polypeptide(L)'
;MVFKFGEKANCIATLEQLNGDTKIDIQYIKFRKASASNIEDILRGGINKNNQVLIIDDIKLSKKDFKKLGSFNYKATFITLVNIGGNTFTSVKFILGNVDLRFESRNVEIDGENIIISLANMIVYPSGDCFFEEMNDE
;
A
#
# COMPACT_ATOMS: atom_id res chain seq x y z
N MET A 1 4.31 18.65 -7.56
CA MET A 1 3.99 18.41 -6.14
C MET A 1 5.04 17.46 -5.55
N VAL A 2 5.34 17.54 -4.24
CA VAL A 2 6.12 16.50 -3.53
C VAL A 2 5.14 15.71 -2.68
N PHE A 3 5.00 14.41 -2.93
CA PHE A 3 4.16 13.53 -2.13
C PHE A 3 4.70 13.43 -0.71
N LYS A 4 3.83 13.67 0.28
CA LYS A 4 4.11 13.47 1.71
C LYS A 4 2.86 12.99 2.43
N PHE A 5 3.00 11.95 3.24
CA PHE A 5 1.92 11.50 4.10
C PHE A 5 1.62 12.55 5.19
N GLY A 6 0.36 12.57 5.64
CA GLY A 6 -0.01 13.23 6.89
C GLY A 6 0.48 12.47 8.12
N GLU A 7 0.00 12.84 9.31
CA GLU A 7 0.36 12.15 10.56
C GLU A 7 0.03 10.65 10.56
N LYS A 8 -1.03 10.27 9.83
CA LYS A 8 -1.43 8.88 9.63
C LYS A 8 -1.20 8.48 8.17
N ALA A 9 -0.50 7.38 7.96
CA ALA A 9 -0.29 6.78 6.64
C ALA A 9 -1.32 5.67 6.39
N ASN A 10 -2.57 6.09 6.30
CA ASN A 10 -3.72 5.22 6.05
C ASN A 10 -4.09 5.26 4.58
N CYS A 11 -4.30 4.10 3.98
CA CYS A 11 -4.69 3.98 2.58
C CYS A 11 -5.85 2.99 2.44
N ILE A 12 -6.66 3.18 1.41
CA ILE A 12 -7.34 2.05 0.75
C ILE A 12 -6.42 1.55 -0.36
N ALA A 13 -6.52 0.28 -0.74
CA ALA A 13 -5.63 -0.25 -1.76
C ALA A 13 -6.28 -1.33 -2.63
N THR A 14 -5.71 -1.51 -3.81
CA THR A 14 -6.00 -2.60 -4.72
C THR A 14 -4.69 -3.26 -5.09
N LEU A 15 -4.62 -4.59 -5.00
CA LEU A 15 -3.51 -5.38 -5.53
C LEU A 15 -3.96 -6.11 -6.80
N GLU A 16 -3.24 -5.89 -7.89
CA GLU A 16 -3.44 -6.56 -9.18
C GLU A 16 -2.23 -7.44 -9.49
N GLN A 17 -2.44 -8.73 -9.67
CA GLN A 17 -1.35 -9.67 -9.98
C GLN A 17 -0.69 -9.29 -11.31
N LEU A 18 0.65 -9.21 -11.35
CA LEU A 18 1.34 -8.75 -12.57
C LEU A 18 1.20 -9.72 -13.77
N ASN A 19 1.07 -11.02 -13.51
CA ASN A 19 1.02 -12.07 -14.53
C ASN A 19 -0.27 -12.91 -14.42
N GLY A 20 -1.41 -12.29 -14.13
CA GLY A 20 -2.70 -12.98 -14.03
C GLY A 20 -3.87 -12.03 -13.79
N ASP A 21 -5.06 -12.59 -13.65
CA ASP A 21 -6.31 -11.82 -13.56
C ASP A 21 -6.77 -11.59 -12.09
N THR A 22 -5.91 -11.93 -11.14
CA THR A 22 -6.24 -11.80 -9.71
C THR A 22 -6.22 -10.34 -9.29
N LYS A 23 -7.39 -9.85 -8.87
CA LYS A 23 -7.58 -8.54 -8.25
C LYS A 23 -8.12 -8.67 -6.83
N ILE A 24 -7.47 -7.97 -5.90
CA ILE A 24 -7.71 -8.01 -4.46
C ILE A 24 -7.97 -6.59 -3.98
N ASP A 25 -9.16 -6.37 -3.44
CA ASP A 25 -9.51 -5.09 -2.84
C ASP A 25 -9.19 -5.12 -1.34
N ILE A 26 -8.51 -4.07 -0.88
CA ILE A 26 -8.10 -3.90 0.50
C ILE A 26 -8.78 -2.65 1.04
N GLN A 27 -9.62 -2.87 2.06
CA GLN A 27 -10.44 -1.83 2.67
C GLN A 27 -9.61 -0.83 3.48
N TYR A 28 -8.48 -1.27 4.04
CA TYR A 28 -7.61 -0.43 4.85
C TYR A 28 -6.21 -1.01 4.93
N ILE A 29 -5.20 -0.15 4.78
CA ILE A 29 -3.79 -0.40 5.05
C ILE A 29 -3.25 0.73 5.91
N LYS A 30 -2.51 0.37 6.95
CA LYS A 30 -1.79 1.31 7.81
C LYS A 30 -0.30 1.06 7.74
N PHE A 31 0.44 1.96 7.11
CA PHE A 31 1.89 1.89 7.09
C PHE A 31 2.49 2.42 8.39
N ARG A 32 3.62 1.84 8.82
CA ARG A 32 4.45 2.46 9.84
C ARG A 32 5.02 3.78 9.34
N LYS A 33 5.27 4.71 10.26
CA LYS A 33 5.86 6.03 9.93
C LYS A 33 7.16 5.94 9.12
N ALA A 34 8.06 5.02 9.49
CA ALA A 34 9.30 4.82 8.73
C ALA A 34 9.03 4.34 7.29
N SER A 35 8.01 3.51 7.09
CA SER A 35 7.63 3.01 5.77
C SER A 35 6.89 4.06 4.95
N ALA A 36 6.12 4.95 5.59
CA ALA A 36 5.58 6.14 4.94
C ALA A 36 6.71 7.01 4.35
N SER A 37 7.76 7.28 5.13
CA SER A 37 8.96 7.98 4.63
C SER A 37 9.65 7.23 3.49
N ASN A 38 9.78 5.90 3.58
CA ASN A 38 10.34 5.10 2.49
C ASN A 38 9.51 5.18 1.20
N ILE A 39 8.18 5.21 1.29
CA ILE A 39 7.29 5.40 0.12
C ILE A 39 7.53 6.77 -0.50
N GLU A 40 7.62 7.83 0.31
CA GLU A 40 7.94 9.18 -0.19
C GLU A 40 9.29 9.22 -0.93
N ASP A 41 10.30 8.52 -0.41
CA ASP A 41 11.61 8.41 -1.03
C ASP A 41 11.57 7.57 -2.33
N ILE A 42 10.82 6.47 -2.36
CA ILE A 42 10.60 5.66 -3.56
C ILE A 42 9.94 6.52 -4.66
N LEU A 43 8.87 7.25 -4.33
CA LEU A 43 8.14 8.06 -5.29
C LEU A 43 8.95 9.28 -5.79
N ARG A 44 9.99 9.70 -5.04
CA ARG A 44 10.86 10.83 -5.42
C ARG A 44 12.11 10.41 -6.18
N GLY A 45 12.76 9.32 -5.74
CA GLY A 45 14.12 8.95 -6.17
C GLY A 45 14.29 7.49 -6.58
N GLY A 46 13.21 6.71 -6.57
CA GLY A 46 13.22 5.30 -6.94
C GLY A 46 13.59 4.35 -5.80
N ILE A 47 13.57 3.07 -6.13
CA ILE A 47 13.73 1.96 -5.18
C ILE A 47 15.22 1.64 -5.00
N ASN A 48 15.63 1.43 -3.75
CA ASN A 48 16.95 0.98 -3.37
C ASN A 48 16.89 0.06 -2.14
N LYS A 49 18.04 -0.50 -1.75
CA LYS A 49 18.11 -1.48 -0.65
C LYS A 49 17.63 -0.96 0.70
N ASN A 50 17.68 0.36 0.92
CA ASN A 50 17.34 0.99 2.20
C ASN A 50 15.85 1.35 2.31
N ASN A 51 15.14 1.53 1.19
CA ASN A 51 13.73 1.94 1.19
C ASN A 51 12.76 0.85 0.67
N GLN A 52 13.24 -0.24 0.07
CA GLN A 52 12.39 -1.28 -0.54
C GLN A 52 11.50 -2.07 0.43
N VAL A 53 11.80 -2.08 1.74
CA VAL A 53 11.00 -2.82 2.73
C VAL A 53 10.04 -1.88 3.44
N LEU A 54 8.74 -2.14 3.29
CA LEU A 54 7.65 -1.37 3.86
C LEU A 54 6.92 -2.22 4.90
N ILE A 55 6.98 -1.80 6.16
CA ILE A 55 6.27 -2.44 7.27
C ILE A 55 4.87 -1.85 7.35
N ILE A 56 3.89 -2.75 7.38
CA ILE A 56 2.48 -2.45 7.50
C ILE A 56 2.03 -2.90 8.88
N ASP A 57 1.50 -1.97 9.67
CA ASP A 57 0.96 -2.27 11.00
C ASP A 57 -0.30 -3.11 10.87
N ASP A 58 -1.23 -2.71 9.99
CA ASP A 58 -2.54 -3.35 9.85
C ASP A 58 -3.01 -3.37 8.38
N ILE A 59 -3.57 -4.50 7.96
CA ILE A 59 -4.30 -4.68 6.70
C ILE A 59 -5.68 -5.21 7.04
N LYS A 60 -6.74 -4.59 6.51
CA LYS A 60 -8.11 -5.08 6.59
C LYS A 60 -8.66 -5.35 5.20
N LEU A 61 -9.16 -6.57 5.00
CA LEU A 61 -9.75 -7.01 3.73
C LEU A 61 -10.88 -8.03 3.98
N SER A 62 -11.70 -8.28 2.97
CA SER A 62 -12.77 -9.27 3.08
C SER A 62 -12.21 -10.70 3.12
N LYS A 63 -12.94 -11.65 3.72
CA LYS A 63 -12.60 -13.08 3.62
C LYS A 63 -12.45 -13.57 2.17
N LYS A 64 -13.26 -13.02 1.25
CA LYS A 64 -13.21 -13.36 -0.18
C LYS A 64 -11.88 -12.91 -0.80
N ASP A 65 -11.43 -11.70 -0.49
CA ASP A 65 -10.19 -11.14 -1.02
C ASP A 65 -8.96 -11.77 -0.36
N PHE A 66 -9.05 -12.11 0.93
CA PHE A 66 -8.01 -12.85 1.62
C PHE A 66 -7.71 -14.20 0.96
N LYS A 67 -8.75 -14.93 0.51
CA LYS A 67 -8.58 -16.22 -0.19
C LYS A 67 -7.87 -16.10 -1.55
N LYS A 68 -7.79 -14.90 -2.12
CA LYS A 68 -7.09 -14.63 -3.37
C LYS A 68 -5.62 -14.27 -3.14
N LEU A 69 -5.23 -13.91 -1.91
CA LEU A 69 -3.83 -13.67 -1.59
C LEU A 69 -3.03 -14.95 -1.83
N GLY A 70 -1.86 -14.79 -2.44
CA GLY A 70 -0.96 -15.89 -2.75
C GLY A 70 0.47 -15.38 -2.88
N SER A 71 1.38 -16.28 -3.23
CA SER A 71 2.78 -15.95 -3.44
C SER A 71 2.96 -15.35 -4.85
N PHE A 72 2.52 -14.11 -5.05
CA PHE A 72 2.60 -13.41 -6.32
C PHE A 72 3.26 -12.04 -6.17
N ASN A 73 3.73 -11.50 -7.29
CA ASN A 73 4.05 -10.09 -7.40
C ASN A 73 2.82 -9.32 -7.88
N TYR A 74 2.59 -8.16 -7.29
CA TYR A 74 1.44 -7.32 -7.55
C TYR A 74 1.86 -5.93 -8.04
N LYS A 75 0.98 -5.29 -8.80
CA LYS A 75 0.89 -3.83 -8.89
C LYS A 75 -0.04 -3.38 -7.77
N ALA A 76 0.48 -2.59 -6.83
CA ALA A 76 -0.30 -2.05 -5.74
C ALA A 76 -0.69 -0.61 -6.04
N THR A 77 -1.99 -0.34 -6.06
CA THR A 77 -2.55 1.00 -6.18
C THR A 77 -3.12 1.41 -4.83
N PHE A 78 -2.75 2.57 -4.34
CA PHE A 78 -3.18 3.10 -3.05
C PHE A 78 -3.86 4.44 -3.26
N ILE A 79 -4.91 4.70 -2.48
CA ILE A 79 -5.55 6.00 -2.41
C ILE A 79 -5.45 6.48 -0.96
N THR A 80 -4.99 7.70 -0.78
CA THR A 80 -4.78 8.32 0.53
C THR A 80 -5.03 9.83 0.47
N LEU A 81 -5.15 10.45 1.64
CA LEU A 81 -5.23 11.91 1.78
C LEU A 81 -3.86 12.44 2.19
N VAL A 82 -3.38 13.45 1.47
CA VAL A 82 -2.13 14.15 1.78
C VAL A 82 -2.41 15.62 2.11
N ASN A 83 -1.68 16.16 3.07
CA ASN A 83 -1.77 17.57 3.44
C ASN A 83 -0.83 18.39 2.55
N ILE A 84 -1.38 19.36 1.82
CA ILE A 84 -0.64 20.22 0.89
C ILE A 84 -0.40 21.63 1.44
N GLY A 85 -0.66 21.85 2.73
CA GLY A 85 -0.44 23.09 3.45
C GLY A 85 -1.74 23.82 3.80
N GLY A 86 -1.70 24.65 4.85
CA GLY A 86 -2.79 25.58 5.17
C GLY A 86 -4.16 24.92 5.46
N ASN A 87 -4.18 23.74 6.08
CA ASN A 87 -5.36 22.88 6.29
C ASN A 87 -6.01 22.33 5.00
N THR A 88 -5.32 22.41 3.86
CA THR A 88 -5.79 21.84 2.59
C THR A 88 -5.32 20.38 2.48
N PHE A 89 -6.28 19.50 2.18
CA PHE A 89 -6.03 18.10 1.89
C PHE A 89 -6.40 17.82 0.44
N THR A 90 -5.63 16.95 -0.22
CA THR A 90 -5.99 16.42 -1.54
C THR A 90 -5.92 14.90 -1.51
N SER A 91 -6.78 14.28 -2.31
CA SER A 91 -6.73 12.84 -2.53
C SER A 91 -5.64 12.54 -3.54
N VAL A 92 -4.75 11.62 -3.19
CA VAL A 92 -3.69 11.16 -4.07
C VAL A 92 -3.82 9.66 -4.27
N LYS A 93 -3.70 9.26 -5.54
CA LYS A 93 -3.46 7.89 -5.93
C LYS A 93 -1.97 7.69 -6.14
N PHE A 94 -1.36 6.73 -5.46
CA PHE A 94 0.02 6.32 -5.72
C PHE A 94 0.11 4.84 -6.06
N ILE A 95 1.08 4.51 -6.90
CA ILE A 95 1.30 3.16 -7.42
C ILE A 95 2.70 2.71 -7.05
N LEU A 96 2.80 1.47 -6.59
CA LEU A 96 4.05 0.72 -6.43
C LEU A 96 3.96 -0.52 -7.32
N GLY A 97 4.71 -0.51 -8.42
CA GLY A 97 4.82 -1.61 -9.35
C GLY A 97 5.75 -2.69 -8.80
N ASN A 98 5.34 -3.95 -8.94
CA ASN A 98 6.11 -5.11 -8.51
C ASN A 98 6.39 -5.15 -7.01
N VAL A 99 5.33 -5.42 -6.24
CA VAL A 99 5.39 -5.63 -4.80
C VAL A 99 5.07 -7.07 -4.41
N ASP A 100 5.74 -7.55 -3.37
CA ASP A 100 5.46 -8.83 -2.71
C ASP A 100 4.99 -8.58 -1.29
N LEU A 101 3.81 -9.11 -0.94
CA LEU A 101 3.20 -8.98 0.38
C LEU A 101 3.40 -10.26 1.19
N ARG A 102 4.08 -10.13 2.33
CA ARG A 102 4.42 -11.23 3.22
C ARG A 102 3.90 -10.98 4.62
N PHE A 103 3.32 -12.01 5.23
CA PHE A 103 2.86 -12.00 6.61
C PHE A 103 2.89 -13.41 7.17
N GLU A 104 2.91 -13.52 8.49
CA GLU A 104 2.87 -14.80 9.19
C GLU A 104 1.45 -15.12 9.63
N SER A 105 1.04 -16.39 9.53
CA SER A 105 -0.32 -16.82 9.88
C SER A 105 -0.72 -16.49 11.33
N ARG A 106 0.24 -16.37 12.24
CA ARG A 106 -0.02 -15.98 13.65
C ARG A 106 -0.48 -14.53 13.82
N ASN A 107 -0.28 -13.69 12.80
CA ASN A 107 -0.71 -12.29 12.82
C ASN A 107 -2.03 -12.08 12.05
N VAL A 108 -2.75 -13.16 11.74
CA VAL A 108 -4.02 -13.11 10.99
C VAL A 108 -5.17 -13.40 11.94
N GLU A 109 -6.11 -12.46 12.03
CA GLU A 109 -7.30 -12.54 12.87
C GLU A 109 -8.58 -12.45 12.02
N ILE A 110 -9.63 -13.15 12.43
CA ILE A 110 -10.95 -13.12 11.79
C ILE A 110 -11.85 -12.17 12.58
N ASP A 111 -12.33 -11.11 11.94
CA ASP A 111 -13.24 -10.10 12.50
C ASP A 111 -14.53 -10.06 11.68
N GLY A 112 -15.52 -10.87 12.06
CA GLY A 112 -16.78 -11.00 11.33
C GLY A 112 -16.54 -11.47 9.90
N GLU A 113 -16.88 -10.66 8.91
CA GLU A 113 -16.65 -10.92 7.47
C GLU A 113 -15.30 -10.43 6.94
N ASN A 114 -14.50 -9.82 7.80
CA ASN A 114 -13.19 -9.29 7.47
C ASN A 114 -12.08 -10.16 8.06
N ILE A 115 -10.90 -10.01 7.46
CA ILE A 115 -9.64 -10.51 7.96
C ILE A 115 -8.78 -9.30 8.31
N ILE A 116 -8.15 -9.35 9.48
CA ILE A 116 -7.13 -8.38 9.90
C ILE A 116 -5.78 -9.09 9.85
N ILE A 117 -4.81 -8.49 9.17
CA ILE A 117 -3.43 -8.96 9.14
C ILE A 117 -2.57 -7.88 9.79
N SER A 118 -1.92 -8.18 10.90
CA SER A 118 -1.00 -7.26 11.56
C SER A 118 0.45 -7.56 11.22
N LEU A 119 1.32 -6.55 11.29
CA LEU A 119 2.78 -6.69 11.11
C LEU A 119 3.17 -7.41 9.81
N ALA A 120 2.58 -6.98 8.69
CA ALA A 120 2.94 -7.46 7.36
C ALA A 120 4.15 -6.69 6.80
N ASN A 121 4.86 -7.30 5.87
CA ASN A 121 5.92 -6.67 5.09
C ASN A 121 5.52 -6.64 3.62
N MET A 122 5.64 -5.47 3.01
CA MET A 122 5.57 -5.29 1.57
C MET A 122 6.97 -4.96 1.06
N ILE A 123 7.46 -5.77 0.13
CA ILE A 123 8.76 -5.57 -0.52
C ILE A 123 8.50 -5.00 -1.90
N VAL A 124 9.09 -3.83 -2.21
CA VAL A 124 8.96 -3.17 -3.52
C VAL A 124 10.21 -3.49 -4.34
N TYR A 125 10.06 -4.05 -5.53
CA TYR A 125 11.18 -4.41 -6.40
C TYR A 125 11.46 -3.34 -7.47
N PRO A 126 12.74 -3.08 -7.83
CA PRO A 126 13.12 -2.01 -8.77
C PRO A 126 12.52 -2.07 -10.18
N SER A 127 11.94 -3.20 -10.60
CA SER A 127 11.49 -3.42 -11.98
C SER A 127 10.03 -3.04 -12.25
N GLY A 128 9.39 -2.25 -11.38
CA GLY A 128 8.01 -1.80 -11.56
C GLY A 128 7.84 -0.28 -11.49
N ASP A 129 6.78 0.23 -12.15
CA ASP A 129 6.46 1.65 -12.17
C ASP A 129 6.09 2.16 -10.77
N CYS A 130 6.71 3.25 -10.34
CA CYS A 130 6.39 3.92 -9.09
C CYS A 130 6.10 5.39 -9.35
N PHE A 131 4.86 5.82 -9.14
CA PHE A 131 4.43 7.20 -9.36
C PHE A 131 3.20 7.54 -8.54
N PHE A 132 2.82 8.82 -8.50
CA PHE A 132 1.59 9.28 -7.89
C PHE A 132 0.93 10.36 -8.74
N GLU A 133 -0.39 10.48 -8.60
CA GLU A 133 -1.23 11.46 -9.27
C GLU A 133 -2.28 12.01 -8.30
N GLU A 134 -2.54 13.31 -8.40
CA GLU A 134 -3.66 13.94 -7.69
C GLU A 134 -4.97 13.46 -8.32
N MET A 135 -5.95 13.13 -7.49
CA MET A 135 -7.29 12.78 -7.96
C MET A 135 -8.10 14.08 -8.05
N ASN A 136 -8.44 14.49 -9.28
CA ASN A 136 -9.34 15.63 -9.47
C ASN A 136 -10.79 15.18 -9.23
N ASP A 137 -11.52 15.94 -8.43
CA ASP A 137 -12.98 15.82 -8.30
C ASP A 137 -13.62 16.44 -9.56
N GLU A 138 -13.90 15.63 -10.58
CA GLU A 138 -14.86 16.01 -11.64
C GLU A 138 -16.30 15.69 -11.21
#